data_AF-A0A0Q6PVA0-F1
#
_entry.id   AF-A0A0Q6PVA0-F1
#
_cell.length_a   1.000
_cell.length_b   1.000
_cell.length_c   1.000
_cell.angle_alpha   90.00
_cell.angle_beta   90.00
_cell.angle_gamma   90.00
#
_symmetry.space_group_name_H-M   'P 1'
#
loop_
_entity.id
_entity.type
_entity.pdbx_description
1 polymer ?
#
loop_
_entity_poly.entity_id
_entity_poly.type
_entity_poly.pdbx_seq_one_letter_code
_entity_poly.pdbx_strand_id
1 'polypeptide(L)' 'MTNALSALIDAAKKVHQTERQQEEQRRSFAYGNTAFENSDITRSMIDEQAERLVTLQTAELKRR' A
#
# COMPACT_ATOMS: atom_id res chain seq x y z
N MET A 1 18.51 19.96 10.68
CA MET A 1 17.15 19.48 11.02
C MET A 1 16.68 20.28 12.23
N THR A 2 15.48 20.88 12.21
CA THR A 2 14.99 21.68 13.34
C THR A 2 14.48 20.77 14.45
N ASN A 3 14.49 21.25 15.71
CA ASN A 3 13.95 20.48 16.85
C ASN A 3 12.47 20.12 16.66
N ALA A 4 11.70 21.04 16.05
CA ALA A 4 10.30 20.80 15.71
C ALA A 4 10.14 19.65 14.70
N LEU A 5 10.96 19.62 13.64
CA LEU A 5 10.94 18.54 12.65
C LEU A 5 11.34 17.19 13.27
N SER A 6 12.37 17.16 14.11
CA SER A 6 12.76 15.94 14.83
C SER A 6 11.62 15.37 15.68
N ALA A 7 10.92 16.23 16.43
CA ALA A 7 9.79 15.82 17.27
C ALA A 7 8.64 15.22 16.45
N LEU A 8 8.35 15.78 15.26
CA LEU A 8 7.31 15.25 14.36
C LEU A 8 7.70 13.88 13.79
N ILE A 9 8.97 13.70 13.39
CA ILE A 9 9.47 12.42 12.89
C ILE A 9 9.37 11.35 13.98
N ASP A 10 9.77 11.66 15.21
CA ASP A 10 9.72 10.71 16.32
C ASP A 10 8.30 10.38 16.77
N ALA A 11 7.35 11.30 16.60
CA ALA A 11 5.93 11.02 16.77
C ALA A 11 5.40 10.09 15.67
N ALA A 12 5.74 10.36 14.40
CA ALA A 12 5.29 9.57 13.25
C ALA A 12 5.75 8.10 13.32
N LYS A 13 7.00 7.85 13.76
CA LYS A 13 7.55 6.49 13.92
C LYS A 13 6.74 5.61 14.89
N LYS A 14 6.01 6.20 15.83
CA LYS A 14 5.22 5.49 16.84
C LYS A 14 3.80 5.17 16.37
N VAL A 15 3.39 5.68 15.21
CA VAL A 15 2.05 5.45 14.68
C VAL A 15 1.98 4.03 14.12
N HIS A 16 1.14 3.20 14.71
CA HIS A 16 0.83 1.88 14.18
C HIS A 16 -0.30 1.98 13.15
N GLN A 17 -0.01 1.57 11.91
CA GLN A 17 -1.02 1.50 10.86
C GLN A 17 -1.88 0.26 11.05
N THR A 18 -3.20 0.45 10.97
CA THR A 18 -4.17 -0.65 10.86
C THR A 18 -3.95 -1.42 9.55
N GLU A 19 -4.38 -2.69 9.49
CA GLU A 19 -4.26 -3.52 8.28
C GLU A 19 -4.87 -2.83 7.06
N ARG A 20 -6.03 -2.19 7.21
CA ARG A 20 -6.68 -1.41 6.16
C ARG A 20 -5.81 -0.25 5.67
N GLN A 21 -5.15 0.48 6.58
CA GLN A 21 -4.25 1.58 6.21
C GLN A 21 -3.00 1.09 5.49
N GLN A 22 -2.46 -0.07 5.90
CA GLN A 22 -1.32 -0.68 5.22
C GLN A 22 -1.72 -1.10 3.80
N GLU A 23 -2.91 -1.67 3.62
CA GLU A 23 -3.41 -2.06 2.31
C GLU A 23 -3.65 -0.85 1.38
N GLU A 24 -4.27 0.22 1.90
CA GLU A 24 -4.42 1.48 1.15
C GLU A 24 -3.08 2.09 0.74
N GLN A 25 -2.09 2.04 1.63
CA GLN A 25 -0.74 2.50 1.32
C GLN A 25 -0.12 1.63 0.22
N ARG A 26 -0.20 0.31 0.33
CA ARG A 26 0.33 -0.64 -0.67
C ARG A 26 -0.27 -0.38 -2.07
N ARG A 27 -1.59 -0.20 -2.15
CA ARG A 27 -2.28 0.14 -3.41
C ARG A 27 -1.84 1.50 -3.95
N SER A 28 -1.71 2.49 -3.08
CA SER A 28 -1.27 3.84 -3.46
C SER A 28 0.16 3.84 -4.01
N PHE A 29 1.07 3.05 -3.41
CA PHE A 29 2.43 2.85 -3.94
C PHE A 29 2.42 2.16 -5.29
N ALA A 30 1.65 1.07 -5.44
CA ALA A 30 1.55 0.35 -6.71
C ALA A 30 1.03 1.27 -7.83
N TYR A 31 -0.04 2.04 -7.55
CA TYR A 31 -0.56 3.02 -8.50
C TYR A 31 0.44 4.14 -8.79
N GLY A 32 1.04 4.75 -7.77
CA GLY A 32 2.01 5.83 -7.96
C GLY A 32 3.20 5.42 -8.82
N ASN A 33 3.74 4.23 -8.60
CA ASN A 33 4.86 3.71 -9.40
C ASN A 33 4.44 3.42 -10.84
N THR A 34 3.29 2.79 -11.03
CA THR A 34 2.84 2.36 -12.36
C THR A 34 2.30 3.50 -13.21
N ALA A 35 1.53 4.41 -12.63
CA ALA A 35 0.99 5.59 -13.32
C ALA A 35 2.08 6.58 -13.75
N PHE A 36 3.22 6.58 -13.05
CA PHE A 36 4.39 7.36 -13.46
C PHE A 36 4.97 6.86 -14.79
N GLU A 37 4.96 5.54 -15.02
CA GLU A 37 5.53 4.91 -16.23
C GLU A 37 4.50 4.72 -17.35
N ASN A 38 3.22 4.53 -17.01
CA ASN A 38 2.15 4.23 -17.96
C ASN A 38 0.81 4.83 -17.50
N SER A 39 0.34 5.84 -18.23
CA SER A 39 -0.92 6.53 -17.95
C SER A 39 -2.17 5.69 -18.16
N ASP A 40 -2.09 4.59 -18.90
CA ASP A 40 -3.22 3.69 -19.15
C ASP A 40 -3.51 2.80 -17.92
N ILE A 41 -2.56 2.68 -16.99
CA ILE A 41 -2.79 1.98 -15.73
C ILE A 41 -3.59 2.88 -14.79
N THR A 42 -4.82 2.45 -14.50
CA THR A 42 -5.75 3.20 -13.65
C THR A 42 -5.75 2.71 -12.22
N ARG A 43 -6.23 3.55 -11.29
CA ARG A 43 -6.41 3.17 -9.88
C ARG A 43 -7.34 1.96 -9.73
N SER A 44 -8.42 1.89 -10.51
CA SER A 44 -9.34 0.76 -10.51
C SER A 44 -8.65 -0.55 -10.87
N MET A 45 -7.74 -0.54 -11.85
CA MET A 45 -6.98 -1.74 -12.22
C MET A 45 -6.13 -2.24 -11.06
N ILE A 46 -5.47 -1.34 -10.32
CA ILE A 46 -4.69 -1.70 -9.13
C ILE A 46 -5.58 -2.27 -8.02
N ASP A 47 -6.72 -1.65 -7.75
CA ASP A 47 -7.66 -2.13 -6.74
C ASP A 47 -8.17 -3.54 -7.10
N GLU A 48 -8.54 -3.79 -8.36
CA GLU A 48 -8.94 -5.12 -8.85
C GLU A 48 -7.82 -6.17 -8.72
N GLN A 49 -6.57 -5.81 -9.08
CA GLN A 49 -5.46 -6.76 -8.95
C GLN A 49 -5.13 -7.06 -7.49
N ALA A 50 -5.26 -6.08 -6.59
CA ALA A 50 -5.06 -6.29 -5.17
C ALA A 50 -6.03 -7.35 -4.61
N GLU A 51 -7.32 -7.27 -4.96
CA GLU A 51 -8.32 -8.28 -4.56
C GLU A 51 -8.04 -9.67 -5.14
N ARG A 52 -7.63 -9.73 -6.43
CA ARG A 52 -7.28 -10.99 -7.09
C ARG A 52 -6.10 -11.68 -6.41
N LEU A 53 -5.07 -10.92 -6.03
CA LEU A 53 -3.89 -11.46 -5.34
C LEU A 53 -4.24 -12.07 -3.97
N VAL A 54 -5.08 -11.41 -3.18
CA VAL A 54 -5.56 -11.95 -1.90
C VAL A 54 -6.30 -13.28 -2.10
N THR A 55 -7.15 -13.33 -3.12
CA THR A 55 -7.90 -14.55 -3.47
C THR A 55 -6.98 -15.69 -3.87
N LEU A 56 -5.98 -15.42 -4.72
CA LEU A 56 -5.00 -16.41 -5.17
C LEU A 56 -4.16 -16.93 -3.99
N GLN A 57 -3.65 -16.04 -3.15
CA GLN A 57 -2.85 -16.41 -1.98
C GLN A 57 -3.66 -17.28 -0.99
N THR A 58 -4.93 -16.95 -0.80
CA THR A 58 -5.85 -17.75 0.03
C THR A 58 -6.07 -19.15 -0.57
N ALA A 59 -6.23 -19.24 -1.89
CA ALA A 59 -6.40 -20.52 -2.58
C ALA A 59 -5.13 -21.38 -2.52
N GLU A 60 -3.95 -20.78 -2.63
CA GLU A 60 -2.66 -21.48 -2.50
C GLU A 60 -2.45 -22.02 -1.08
N LEU A 61 -2.77 -21.24 -0.05
CA LEU A 61 -2.68 -21.68 1.34
C LEU A 61 -3.57 -22.89 1.64
N LYS A 62 -4.77 -22.94 1.04
CA LYS A 62 -5.70 -24.07 1.20
C LYS A 62 -5.25 -25.36 0.49
N ARG A 63 -4.31 -25.27 -0.45
CA ARG A 63 -3.78 -26.42 -1.21
C ARG A 63 -2.56 -27.06 -0.55
N ARG A 64 -1.99 -26.42 0.47
CA ARG A 64 -0.85 -26.92 1.26
C ARG A 64 -1.35 -27.65 2.49
#